data_AF-A0A2T2RQT3-F1
#
_entry.id   AF-A0A2T2RQT3-F1
#
_cell.length_a   1.000
_cell.length_b   1.000
_cell.length_c   1.000
_cell.angle_alpha   90.00
_cell.angle_beta   90.00
_cell.angle_gamma   90.00
#
_symmetry.space_group_name_H-M   'P 1'
#
loop_
_entity.id
_entity.type
_entity.pdbx_description
1 polymer ?
#
loop_
_entity_poly.entity_id
_entity_poly.type
_entity_poly.pdbx_seq_one_letter_code
_entity_poly.pdbx_strand_id
1 'polypeptide(L)' 'MKTLSDELLAEITSRLVVTLNPESIYLFGSHAWGTPHGDSDVDLYVIISDRLKA' A
#
# COMPACT_ATOMS: atom_id res chain seq x y z
N MET A 1 -10.61 8.40 15.12
CA MET A 1 -10.38 7.50 13.97
C MET A 1 -9.10 7.96 13.31
N LYS A 2 -8.09 7.09 13.15
CA LYS A 2 -6.94 7.44 12.33
C LYS A 2 -7.37 7.33 10.88
N THR A 3 -7.62 8.45 10.23
CA THR A 3 -7.90 8.47 8.80
C THR A 3 -6.58 8.29 8.07
N LEU A 4 -6.55 7.38 7.09
CA LEU A 4 -5.42 7.26 6.18
C LEU A 4 -5.35 8.56 5.35
N SER A 5 -4.33 9.39 5.58
CA SER A 5 -4.12 10.60 4.78
C SER A 5 -3.43 10.27 3.46
N ASP A 6 -3.69 11.09 2.45
CA ASP A 6 -3.03 10.98 1.15
C ASP A 6 -1.50 11.09 1.27
N GLU A 7 -1.01 11.92 2.20
CA GLU A 7 0.41 12.08 2.51
C GLU A 7 1.03 10.79 3.06
N LEU A 8 0.33 10.12 3.99
CA LEU A 8 0.79 8.86 4.56
C LEU A 8 0.76 7.74 3.51
N LEU A 9 -0.29 7.70 2.68
CA LEU A 9 -0.39 6.73 1.59
C LEU A 9 0.71 6.95 0.54
N ALA A 10 1.02 8.20 0.21
CA ALA A 10 2.11 8.56 -0.69
C ALA A 10 3.47 8.13 -0.12
N GLU A 11 3.70 8.35 1.18
CA GLU A 11 4.94 7.94 1.86
C GLU A 11 5.10 6.41 1.86
N ILE A 12 4.04 5.66 2.19
CA ILE A 12 4.06 4.19 2.13
C ILE A 12 4.37 3.71 0.72
N THR A 13 3.68 4.27 -0.28
CA THR A 13 3.86 3.92 -1.70
C THR A 13 5.28 4.23 -2.17
N SER A 14 5.81 5.41 -1.82
CA SER A 14 7.17 5.83 -2.17
C SER A 14 8.23 4.85 -1.64
N ARG A 15 8.12 4.45 -0.37
CA ARG A 15 9.04 3.47 0.24
C ARG A 15 8.98 2.11 -0.45
N LEU A 16 7.78 1.63 -0.81
CA LEU A 16 7.61 0.38 -1.52
C LEU A 16 8.23 0.44 -2.92
N VAL A 17 8.02 1.55 -3.65
CA VAL A 17 8.59 1.75 -4.99
C VAL A 17 10.12 1.74 -4.95
N VAL A 18 10.71 2.51 -4.03
CA VAL A 18 12.18 2.58 -3.90
C VAL A 18 12.80 1.24 -3.53
N THR A 19 12.13 0.49 -2.65
CA THR A 19 12.69 -0.76 -2.09
C THR A 19 12.48 -1.95 -3.01
N LEU A 20 11.31 -2.05 -3.65
CA LEU A 20 10.85 -3.26 -4.32
C LEU A 20 10.79 -3.14 -5.84
N ASN A 21 10.77 -1.90 -6.39
CA ASN A 21 10.53 -1.64 -7.81
C ASN A 21 9.35 -2.49 -8.37
N PRO A 22 8.14 -2.35 -7.79
CA PRO A 22 7.02 -3.20 -8.11
C PRO A 22 6.47 -2.90 -9.51
N GLU A 23 5.83 -3.89 -10.11
CA GLU A 23 5.07 -3.74 -11.36
C GLU A 23 3.78 -2.95 -11.09
N SER A 24 3.15 -3.17 -9.93
CA SER A 24 1.94 -2.47 -9.50
C SER A 24 1.72 -2.58 -8.00
N ILE A 25 1.02 -1.59 -7.43
CA ILE A 25 0.55 -1.58 -6.04
C ILE A 25 -0.96 -1.30 -6.07
N TYR A 26 -1.75 -2.12 -5.39
CA TYR A 26 -3.19 -1.93 -5.25
C TYR A 26 -3.58 -1.76 -3.78
N LEU A 27 -4.38 -0.73 -3.49
CA LEU A 27 -5.07 -0.60 -2.22
C LEU A 27 -6.32 -1.46 -2.23
N PHE A 28 -6.49 -2.29 -1.21
CA PHE A 28 -7.70 -3.08 -1.02
C PHE A 28 -8.19 -2.96 0.44
N GLY A 29 -9.17 -3.78 0.83
CA GLY A 29 -9.67 -3.78 2.19
C GLY A 29 -10.55 -2.58 2.54
N SER A 30 -10.73 -2.35 3.83
CA SER A 30 -11.74 -1.42 4.36
C SER A 30 -11.51 0.04 3.91
N HIS A 31 -10.25 0.44 3.75
CA HIS A 31 -9.88 1.77 3.24
C HIS A 31 -10.20 1.97 1.76
N ALA A 32 -10.13 0.92 0.93
CA ALA A 32 -10.56 1.00 -0.47
C ALA A 32 -12.10 1.08 -0.59
N TRP A 33 -12.81 0.40 0.30
CA TRP A 33 -14.28 0.34 0.29
C TRP A 33 -14.96 1.46 1.09
N GLY A 34 -14.20 2.40 1.66
CA GLY A 34 -14.74 3.54 2.41
C GLY A 34 -15.38 3.18 3.75
N THR A 35 -15.09 2.00 4.31
CA THR A 35 -15.65 1.51 5.58
C THR A 35 -14.58 1.12 6.62
N PRO A 36 -13.49 1.90 6.82
CA PRO A 36 -12.53 1.61 7.88
C PRO A 36 -13.14 1.84 9.28
N HIS A 37 -12.68 1.08 10.27
CA HIS A 37 -12.92 1.31 11.70
C HIS A 37 -11.68 1.90 12.38
N GLY A 38 -11.78 2.26 13.67
CA GLY A 38 -10.70 2.96 14.39
C GLY A 38 -9.37 2.22 14.47
N ASP A 39 -9.42 0.89 14.32
CA ASP A 39 -8.30 -0.04 14.36
C ASP A 39 -8.10 -0.76 13.01
N SER A 40 -8.60 -0.18 11.91
CA SER A 40 -8.35 -0.75 10.58
C SER A 40 -6.90 -0.59 10.18
N ASP A 41 -6.33 -1.68 9.68
CA ASP A 41 -5.03 -1.68 9.01
C ASP A 41 -5.15 -1.19 7.56
N VAL A 42 -4.01 -0.99 6.90
CA VAL A 42 -3.94 -0.63 5.47
C VAL A 42 -3.49 -1.83 4.66
N ASP A 43 -4.37 -2.34 3.81
CA ASP A 43 -4.11 -3.52 2.99
C ASP A 43 -3.56 -3.13 1.60
N LEU A 44 -2.35 -3.60 1.29
CA LEU A 44 -1.68 -3.34 0.01
C LEU A 44 -1.28 -4.64 -0.69
N TYR A 45 -1.69 -4.79 -1.95
CA TYR A 45 -1.26 -5.89 -2.80
C TYR A 45 -0.16 -5.40 -3.74
N VAL A 46 1.06 -5.88 -3.53
CA VAL A 46 2.25 -5.44 -4.24
C VAL A 46 2.70 -6.55 -5.18
N ILE A 47 2.62 -6.30 -6.49
CA ILE A 47 3.11 -7.23 -7.51
C ILE A 47 4.55 -6.87 -7.83
N ILE A 48 5.45 -7.81 -7.59
CA ILE A 48 6.87 -7.70 -7.95
C ILE A 48 7.22 -8.75 -8.99
N SER A 49 8.14 -8.40 -9.88
CA SER A 49 8.68 -9.35 -10.85
C SER A 49 9.51 -10.41 -10.13
N ASP A 50 9.37 -11.68 -10.50
CA ASP A 50 10.22 -12.79 -10.01
C ASP A 50 11.65 -12.73 -10.57
N ARG A 51 12.10 -11.56 -11.05
CA ARG A 51 13.52 -11.34 -11.30
C ARG A 51 14.23 -11.27 -9.95
N LEU A 52 14.50 -12.46 -9.39
CA LEU A 52 15.66 -12.71 -8.55
C LEU A 52 16.80 -11.90 -9.17
N LYS A 53 17.18 -10.80 -8.51
CA LYS A 53 18.45 -10.15 -8.80
C LYS A 53 19.51 -11.20 -8.46
N ALA A 54 20.03 -11.85 -9.49
CA ALA A 54 21.30 -12.56 -9.41
C ALA A 54 22.41 -11.56 -9.14
#